data_AF-A0A0B2SLV7-F1
#
_entry.id   AF-A0A0B2SLV7-F1
#
_cell.length_a   1.000
_cell.length_b   1.000
_cell.length_c   1.000
_cell.angle_alpha   90.00
_cell.angle_beta   90.00
_cell.angle_gamma   90.00
#
_symmetry.space_group_name_H-M   'P 1'
#
loop_
_entity.id
_entity.type
_entity.pdbx_description
1 polymer ?
#
loop_
_entity_poly.entity_id
_entity_poly.type
_entity_poly.pdbx_seq_one_letter_code
_entity_poly.pdbx_strand_id
1 'polypeptide(L)' 'LSQDKKIGNRDHPNLLIQGFKEAIPDCNLYDLPMEGYKYIWVRRKGKSNTIEEKLGKALENIEW' A
#
# COMPACT_ATOMS: atom_id res chain seq x y z
N LEU A 1 -0.68 6.39 -0.71
CA LEU A 1 0.07 5.58 0.27
C LEU A 1 0.38 6.46 1.49
N SER A 2 0.15 6.03 2.71
CA SER A 2 0.24 6.89 3.91
C SER A 2 0.31 6.02 5.17
N GLN A 3 0.84 6.55 6.29
CA GLN A 3 1.12 5.76 7.49
C GLN A 3 -0.14 5.14 8.11
N ASP A 4 -1.30 5.78 7.98
CA ASP A 4 -2.62 5.29 8.41
C ASP A 4 -3.03 3.95 7.77
N LYS A 5 -2.35 3.55 6.68
CA LYS A 5 -2.58 2.29 5.98
C LYS A 5 -1.81 1.11 6.56
N LYS A 6 -1.08 1.33 7.66
CA LYS A 6 -0.31 0.34 8.39
C LYS A 6 -0.80 0.27 9.83
N ILE A 7 -1.12 -0.94 10.26
CA ILE A 7 -1.44 -1.26 11.65
C ILE A 7 -0.23 -2.02 12.19
N GLY A 8 0.56 -1.37 13.07
CA GLY A 8 1.75 -1.96 13.69
C GLY A 8 2.72 -0.91 14.26
N ASN A 9 3.75 -1.36 14.97
CA ASN A 9 4.56 -0.49 15.84
C ASN A 9 5.72 0.26 15.16
N ARG A 10 5.79 0.31 13.83
CA ARG A 10 6.89 0.97 13.11
C ARG A 10 6.34 1.68 11.90
N ASP A 11 6.62 2.96 11.75
CA ASP A 11 6.23 3.68 10.54
C ASP A 11 7.14 3.32 9.36
N HIS A 12 6.60 3.43 8.15
CA HIS A 12 7.42 3.39 6.94
C HIS A 12 8.26 4.66 6.84
N PRO A 13 9.49 4.62 6.33
CA PRO A 13 10.21 5.83 5.97
C PRO A 13 9.39 6.65 4.94
N ASN A 14 9.12 7.93 5.24
CA ASN A 14 8.30 8.79 4.36
C ASN A 14 8.88 8.87 2.93
N LEU A 15 10.20 8.80 2.79
CA LEU A 15 10.87 8.78 1.49
C LEU A 15 10.43 7.60 0.60
N LEU A 16 10.24 6.40 1.17
CA LEU A 16 9.76 5.24 0.41
C LEU A 16 8.31 5.42 -0.04
N ILE A 17 7.47 6.00 0.83
CA ILE A 17 6.07 6.30 0.50
C ILE A 17 6.00 7.32 -0.64
N GLN A 18 6.84 8.35 -0.58
CA GLN A 18 6.87 9.43 -1.56
C GLN A 18 7.42 8.94 -2.90
N GLY A 19 8.59 8.29 -2.92
CA GLY A 19 9.17 7.79 -4.16
C GLY A 19 8.26 6.79 -4.89
N PHE A 20 7.55 5.94 -4.14
CA PHE A 20 6.57 5.04 -4.76
C PHE A 20 5.36 5.80 -5.35
N LYS A 21 4.90 6.88 -4.72
CA LYS A 21 3.82 7.72 -5.28
C LYS A 21 4.26 8.46 -6.54
N GLU A 22 5.51 8.90 -6.59
CA GLU A 22 6.09 9.63 -7.72
C GLU A 22 6.33 8.69 -8.92
N ALA A 23 6.77 7.46 -8.67
CA ALA A 23 6.98 6.46 -9.73
C ALA A 23 5.70 6.04 -10.48
N ILE A 24 4.51 6.17 -9.88
CA ILE A 24 3.23 5.80 -10.51
C ILE A 24 2.93 6.70 -11.73
N PRO A 25 2.84 8.03 -11.61
CA PRO A 25 2.64 8.91 -12.76
C PRO A 25 3.83 8.91 -13.72
N ASP A 26 5.07 8.74 -13.24
CA ASP A 26 6.25 8.62 -14.11
C ASP A 26 6.15 7.43 -15.09
N CYS A 27 5.42 6.38 -14.69
CA CYS A 27 5.14 5.20 -15.50
C CYS A 27 3.81 5.29 -16.28
N ASN A 28 3.11 6.43 -16.28
CA ASN A 28 1.75 6.59 -16.83
C ASN A 28 0.74 5.56 -16.28
N LEU A 29 0.86 5.23 -14.99
CA LEU A 29 -0.04 4.32 -14.30
C LEU A 29 -1.06 5.08 -13.43
N TYR A 30 -2.23 4.49 -13.27
CA TYR A 30 -3.32 5.01 -12.44
C TYR A 30 -3.71 4.00 -11.36
N ASP A 31 -4.10 4.49 -10.18
CA ASP A 31 -4.50 3.67 -9.04
C ASP A 31 -5.97 3.25 -9.15
N LEU A 32 -6.21 1.96 -9.27
CA LEU A 32 -7.55 1.39 -9.32
C LEU A 32 -8.19 1.33 -7.92
N PRO A 33 -9.44 1.79 -7.76
CA PRO A 33 -10.14 1.67 -6.50
C PRO A 33 -10.42 0.19 -6.17
N MET A 34 -9.84 -0.31 -5.08
CA MET A 34 -10.18 -1.63 -4.55
C MET A 34 -11.34 -1.54 -3.56
N GLU A 35 -12.38 -2.36 -3.76
CA GLU A 35 -13.50 -2.57 -2.85
C GLU A 35 -13.24 -3.76 -1.90
N GLY A 36 -13.99 -3.86 -0.79
CA GLY A 36 -13.86 -4.97 0.17
C GLY A 36 -12.69 -4.82 1.17
N TYR A 37 -12.16 -5.95 1.67
CA TYR A 37 -11.06 -5.98 2.65
C TYR A 37 -9.73 -5.62 1.97
N LYS A 38 -9.15 -4.50 2.39
CA LYS A 38 -8.07 -3.83 1.64
C LYS A 38 -6.67 -4.08 2.20
N TYR A 39 -6.52 -4.93 3.22
CA TYR A 39 -5.23 -5.29 3.81
C TYR A 39 -4.77 -6.62 3.22
N ILE A 40 -3.96 -6.56 2.17
CA ILE A 40 -3.49 -7.78 1.48
C ILE A 40 -2.18 -8.33 2.06
N TRP A 41 -1.55 -7.61 2.99
CA TRP A 41 -0.32 -8.06 3.64
C TRP A 41 -0.52 -8.13 5.14
N VAL A 42 -0.25 -9.30 5.71
CA VAL A 42 -0.32 -9.57 7.14
C VAL A 42 0.95 -10.29 7.58
N ARG A 43 1.58 -9.78 8.64
CA ARG A 43 2.72 -10.42 9.30
C ARG A 43 2.34 -10.80 10.73
N ARG A 44 2.76 -12.00 11.15
CA ARG A 44 2.49 -12.57 12.48
C ARG A 44 1.00 -12.73 12.79
N LYS A 45 0.18 -13.07 11.78
CA LYS A 45 -1.25 -13.34 11.91
C LYS A 45 -1.55 -14.23 13.12
N GLY A 46 -2.47 -13.80 13.99
CA GLY A 46 -2.90 -14.54 15.17
C GLY A 46 -2.04 -14.35 16.43
N LYS A 47 -1.06 -13.43 16.41
CA LYS A 47 -0.30 -13.04 17.61
C LYS A 47 -0.69 -11.62 18.05
N SER A 48 -0.47 -11.29 19.32
CA SER A 48 -0.74 -9.96 19.89
C SER A 48 -0.01 -8.81 19.19
N ASN A 49 1.03 -9.12 18.42
CA ASN A 49 1.83 -8.20 17.62
C ASN A 49 1.65 -8.42 16.11
N THR A 50 0.44 -8.78 15.69
CA THR A 50 0.07 -8.84 14.26
C THR A 50 0.27 -7.45 13.64
N ILE A 51 0.88 -7.43 12.46
CA ILE A 51 1.04 -6.22 11.66
C ILE A 51 0.23 -6.41 10.38
N GLU A 52 -0.64 -5.47 10.06
CA GLU A 52 -1.44 -5.47 8.83
C GLU A 52 -1.10 -4.25 7.99
N GLU A 53 -1.00 -4.42 6.68
CA GLU A 53 -0.70 -3.33 5.76
C GLU A 53 -1.52 -3.41 4.48
N LYS A 54 -2.05 -2.26 4.08
CA LYS A 54 -2.66 -2.06 2.76
C LYS A 54 -1.56 -1.70 1.75
N LEU A 55 -0.76 -2.71 1.39
CA LEU A 55 0.29 -2.60 0.37
C LEU A 55 -0.22 -2.85 -1.05
N GLY A 56 -1.39 -3.49 -1.20
CA GLY A 56 -1.95 -3.82 -2.50
C GLY A 56 -2.41 -2.60 -3.24
N LYS A 57 -1.84 -2.41 -4.43
CA LYS A 57 -2.36 -1.51 -5.45
C LYS A 57 -2.59 -2.31 -6.72
N ALA A 58 -3.76 -2.15 -7.30
CA ALA A 58 -3.98 -2.46 -8.69
C ALA A 58 -3.65 -1.18 -9.48
N LEU A 59 -2.78 -1.29 -10.47
CA LEU A 59 -2.35 -0.19 -11.31
C LEU A 59 -2.66 -0.54 -12.77
N GLU A 60 -3.17 0.42 -13.53
CA GLU A 60 -3.47 0.25 -14.95
C GLU A 60 -2.91 1.42 -15.77
N ASN A 61 -2.75 1.20 -17.07
CA ASN A 61 -2.49 2.27 -18.04
C ASN A 61 -3.75 2.48 -18.90
N ILE A 62 -3.76 3.52 -19.73
CA ILE A 62 -4.93 3.87 -20.56
C ILE A 62 -5.22 2.87 -21.70
N GLU A 63 -4.33 1.91 -21.94
CA GLU A 63 -4.45 0.94 -23.03
C GLU A 63 -5.17 -0.35 -22.61
N TRP A 64 -5.30 -0.59 -21.31
CA TRP A 64 -5.94 -1.76 -20.72
C TRP A 64 -7.45 -1.54 -20.52
#